data_AF-A0ABD2P5C6-F1
#
_entry.id   AF-A0ABD2P5C6-F1
#
_cell.length_a   1.000
_cell.length_b   1.000
_cell.length_c   1.000
_cell.angle_alpha   90.00
_cell.angle_beta   90.00
_cell.angle_gamma   90.00
#
_symmetry.space_group_name_H-M   'P 1'
#
loop_
_entity.id
_entity.type
_entity.pdbx_description
1 polymer ?
#
loop_
_entity_poly.entity_id
_entity_poly.type
_entity_poly.pdbx_seq_one_letter_code
_entity_poly.pdbx_strand_id
1 'polypeptide(L)'
;MIQSTQEITDEERQCKPKRYKFDRLQDPSVAFLYKLRLSQKLTQIDDSTPTTLYDGFVESIHQASEESLGGLDNYRGEKRAYNNWLTTKDLEDRKYYMRIRREVKGKIIKRKNEFWDAKCEEVDQYLGSSRSRKSWRLLKNLRTN
;
A
#
# COMPACT_ATOMS: atom_id res chain seq x y z
N MET A 1 -23.61 35.61 29.34
CA MET A 1 -22.40 34.79 29.12
C MET A 1 -22.75 33.79 28.03
N ILE A 2 -22.39 34.12 26.80
CA ILE A 2 -22.66 33.29 25.63
C ILE A 2 -21.47 32.32 25.53
N GLN A 3 -21.70 31.03 25.75
CA GLN A 3 -20.72 30.00 25.43
C GLN A 3 -20.93 29.62 23.96
N SER A 4 -19.97 30.02 23.14
CA SER A 4 -19.93 29.75 21.70
C SER A 4 -19.85 28.25 21.44
N THR A 5 -20.88 27.70 20.83
CA THR A 5 -20.83 26.44 20.08
C THR A 5 -19.89 26.64 18.90
N GLN A 6 -18.74 25.96 18.90
CA GLN A 6 -17.92 25.83 17.71
C GLN A 6 -18.59 24.82 16.78
N GLU A 7 -19.28 25.35 15.77
CA GLU A 7 -19.69 24.61 14.58
C GLU A 7 -18.42 24.12 13.87
N ILE A 8 -18.18 22.82 13.88
CA ILE A 8 -17.16 22.19 13.06
C ILE A 8 -17.73 22.16 11.64
N THR A 9 -17.22 23.04 10.77
CA THR A 9 -17.64 23.15 9.38
C THR A 9 -17.20 21.92 8.58
N ASP A 10 -18.13 21.33 7.84
CA ASP A 10 -17.96 20.16 6.95
C ASP A 10 -17.00 20.40 5.76
N GLU A 11 -16.36 21.58 5.68
CA GLU A 11 -15.60 22.05 4.52
C GLU A 11 -14.17 21.47 4.41
N GLU A 12 -13.60 20.89 5.47
CA GLU A 12 -12.22 20.38 5.46
C GLU A 12 -12.06 18.91 5.03
N ARG A 13 -13.16 18.16 4.82
CA ARG A 13 -13.11 16.76 4.36
C ARG A 13 -13.06 16.64 2.83
N GLN A 14 -12.28 17.48 2.15
CA GLN A 14 -12.10 17.35 0.70
C GLN A 14 -11.11 16.21 0.38
N CYS A 15 -11.55 14.97 0.62
CA CYS A 15 -10.86 13.77 0.17
C CYS A 15 -10.87 13.77 -1.37
N LYS A 16 -9.70 13.93 -1.99
CA LYS A 16 -9.57 13.78 -3.45
C LYS A 16 -10.15 12.42 -3.87
N PRO A 17 -10.99 12.36 -4.92
CA PRO A 17 -11.65 11.12 -5.30
C PRO A 17 -10.60 10.09 -5.74
N LYS A 18 -10.41 9.04 -4.93
CA LYS A 18 -9.53 7.90 -5.25
C LYS A 18 -10.13 7.12 -6.42
N ARG A 19 -9.36 6.90 -7.48
CA ARG A 19 -9.82 6.14 -8.65
C ARG A 19 -9.21 4.74 -8.67
N TYR A 20 -10.06 3.73 -8.91
CA TYR A 20 -9.68 2.32 -9.00
C TYR A 20 -10.00 1.73 -10.37
N LYS A 21 -9.33 0.64 -10.72
CA LYS A 21 -9.55 -0.08 -11.99
C LYS A 21 -10.65 -1.13 -11.82
N PHE A 22 -11.90 -0.67 -11.72
CA PHE A 22 -13.06 -1.56 -11.52
C PHE A 22 -13.26 -2.57 -12.64
N ASP A 23 -12.79 -2.29 -13.86
CA ASP A 23 -12.80 -3.24 -14.99
C ASP A 23 -12.13 -4.58 -14.64
N ARG A 24 -11.18 -4.57 -13.70
CA ARG A 24 -10.50 -5.79 -13.26
C ARG A 24 -11.38 -6.73 -12.45
N LEU A 25 -12.49 -6.27 -11.89
CA LEU A 25 -13.43 -7.14 -11.18
C LEU A 25 -14.16 -8.13 -12.10
N GLN A 26 -14.07 -7.94 -13.42
CA GLN A 26 -14.55 -8.94 -14.39
C GLN A 26 -13.72 -10.23 -14.30
N ASP A 27 -12.47 -10.14 -13.86
CA ASP A 27 -11.63 -11.31 -13.63
C ASP A 27 -12.01 -11.98 -12.30
N PRO A 28 -12.40 -13.27 -12.30
CA PRO A 28 -12.85 -13.98 -11.10
C PRO A 28 -11.76 -14.06 -10.03
N SER A 29 -10.48 -14.12 -10.41
CA SER A 29 -9.37 -14.17 -9.46
C SER A 29 -9.21 -12.85 -8.72
N VAL A 30 -9.38 -11.72 -9.42
CA VAL A 30 -9.30 -10.37 -8.84
C VAL A 30 -10.53 -10.09 -7.98
N ALA A 31 -11.72 -10.50 -8.42
CA ALA A 31 -12.95 -10.40 -7.64
C ALA A 31 -12.85 -11.21 -6.33
N PHE A 32 -12.31 -12.42 -6.40
CA PHE A 32 -12.05 -13.23 -5.20
C PHE A 32 -11.08 -12.54 -4.25
N LEU A 33 -9.95 -12.05 -4.76
CA LEU A 33 -8.96 -11.35 -3.97
C LEU A 33 -9.55 -10.12 -3.27
N TYR A 34 -10.35 -9.32 -3.98
CA TYR A 34 -11.03 -8.16 -3.42
C TYR A 34 -11.96 -8.53 -2.26
N LYS A 35 -12.79 -9.55 -2.44
CA LYS A 35 -13.69 -10.05 -1.38
C LYS A 35 -12.90 -10.52 -0.16
N LEU A 36 -11.83 -11.28 -0.38
CA LEU A 36 -10.95 -11.76 0.68
C LEU A 36 -10.33 -10.59 1.46
N ARG A 37 -9.74 -9.61 0.76
CA ARG A 37 -9.13 -8.44 1.40
C ARG A 37 -10.13 -7.58 2.15
N LEU A 38 -11.32 -7.39 1.58
CA LEU A 38 -12.39 -6.64 2.24
C LEU A 38 -12.80 -7.33 3.54
N SER A 39 -13.07 -8.65 3.50
CA SER A 39 -13.46 -9.41 4.69
C SER A 39 -12.42 -9.33 5.82
N GLN A 40 -11.13 -9.43 5.50
CA GLN A 40 -10.03 -9.31 6.46
C GLN A 40 -9.95 -7.94 7.14
N LYS A 41 -10.31 -6.86 6.42
CA LYS A 41 -10.25 -5.49 6.96
C LYS A 41 -11.49 -5.15 7.77
N LEU A 42 -12.66 -5.64 7.34
CA LEU A 42 -13.91 -5.46 8.09
C LEU A 42 -13.83 -6.06 9.49
N THR A 43 -13.06 -7.13 9.70
CA THR A 43 -12.86 -7.71 11.05
C THR A 43 -11.99 -6.86 11.98
N GLN A 44 -11.32 -5.82 11.48
CA GLN A 44 -10.39 -4.98 12.25
C GLN A 44 -10.98 -3.60 12.62
N ILE A 45 -12.25 -3.36 12.32
CA ILE A 45 -12.89 -2.06 12.55
C ILE A 45 -13.24 -1.92 14.03
N ASP A 46 -13.05 -0.70 14.56
CA ASP A 46 -13.51 -0.31 15.89
C ASP A 46 -14.96 0.19 15.83
N ASP A 47 -15.85 -0.48 16.57
CA ASP A 47 -17.30 -0.22 16.59
C ASP A 47 -17.69 0.78 17.70
N SER A 48 -16.73 1.47 18.31
CA SER A 48 -16.93 2.35 19.48
C SER A 48 -17.92 3.50 19.24
N THR A 49 -17.80 4.23 18.12
CA THR A 49 -18.74 5.29 17.74
C THR A 49 -19.22 5.12 16.29
N PRO A 50 -20.47 5.53 15.97
CA PRO A 50 -21.00 5.41 14.60
C PRO A 50 -20.15 6.15 13.56
N THR A 51 -19.53 7.27 13.95
CA THR A 51 -18.63 8.05 13.07
C THR A 51 -17.33 7.30 12.79
N THR A 52 -16.68 6.76 13.82
CA THR A 52 -15.44 5.97 13.66
C THR A 52 -15.68 4.68 12.89
N LEU A 53 -16.86 4.07 13.09
CA LEU A 53 -17.31 2.89 12.36
C LEU A 53 -17.43 3.19 10.85
N TYR A 54 -18.08 4.29 10.47
CA TYR A 54 -18.21 4.71 9.08
C TYR A 54 -16.85 5.00 8.43
N ASP A 55 -15.99 5.75 9.13
CA ASP A 55 -14.65 6.07 8.65
C ASP A 55 -13.82 4.78 8.45
N GLY A 56 -13.96 3.80 9.36
CA GLY A 56 -13.35 2.48 9.27
C GLY A 56 -13.83 1.66 8.07
N PHE A 57 -15.13 1.71 7.73
CA PHE A 57 -15.66 1.06 6.52
C PHE A 57 -15.10 1.69 5.25
N VAL A 58 -15.11 3.01 5.17
CA VAL A 58 -14.59 3.75 4.02
C VAL A 58 -13.11 3.43 3.81
N GLU A 59 -12.32 3.44 4.89
CA GLU A 59 -10.91 3.08 4.82
C GLU A 59 -10.69 1.63 4.40
N SER A 60 -11.45 0.68 4.97
CA SER A 60 -11.37 -0.74 4.63
C SER A 60 -11.64 -1.00 3.14
N ILE A 61 -12.68 -0.35 2.59
CA ILE A 61 -13.01 -0.43 1.17
C ILE A 61 -11.88 0.14 0.33
N HIS A 62 -11.34 1.31 0.70
CA HIS A 62 -10.28 1.96 -0.05
C HIS A 62 -8.98 1.14 -0.06
N GLN A 63 -8.59 0.59 1.08
CA GLN A 63 -7.39 -0.23 1.19
C GLN A 63 -7.57 -1.56 0.43
N ALA A 64 -8.70 -2.25 0.58
CA ALA A 64 -8.98 -3.49 -0.15
C ALA A 64 -8.99 -3.27 -1.68
N SER A 65 -9.55 -2.14 -2.11
CA SER A 65 -9.58 -1.73 -3.52
C SER A 65 -8.19 -1.39 -4.04
N GLU A 66 -7.36 -0.70 -3.25
CA GLU A 66 -5.97 -0.38 -3.63
C GLU A 66 -5.11 -1.64 -3.77
N GLU A 67 -5.26 -2.60 -2.86
CA GLU A 67 -4.51 -3.86 -2.88
C GLU A 67 -4.91 -4.76 -4.06
N SER A 68 -6.19 -4.81 -4.39
CA SER A 68 -6.72 -5.78 -5.37
C SER A 68 -6.81 -5.19 -6.78
N LEU A 69 -7.35 -3.97 -6.90
CA LEU A 69 -7.58 -3.31 -8.19
C LEU A 69 -6.39 -2.43 -8.59
N GLY A 70 -5.63 -1.95 -7.60
CA GLY A 70 -4.57 -0.96 -7.76
C GLY A 70 -5.12 0.47 -7.75
N GLY A 71 -4.41 1.37 -7.08
CA GLY A 71 -4.67 2.81 -7.16
C GLY A 71 -4.21 3.40 -8.50
N LEU A 72 -5.06 4.18 -9.16
CA LEU A 72 -4.68 4.89 -10.38
C LEU A 72 -3.69 6.03 -10.13
N ASP A 73 -3.47 6.43 -8.88
CA ASP A 73 -2.72 7.65 -8.55
C ASP A 73 -1.23 7.39 -8.27
N ASN A 74 -0.88 6.25 -7.67
CA ASN A 74 0.51 5.93 -7.27
C ASN A 74 1.44 5.53 -8.44
N TYR A 75 0.88 5.07 -9.57
CA TYR A 75 1.66 4.60 -10.73
C TYR A 75 1.74 5.60 -11.89
N ARG A 76 1.10 6.77 -11.77
CA ARG A 76 1.09 7.77 -12.86
C ARG A 76 2.45 8.42 -13.05
N GLY A 77 3.26 8.61 -12.00
CA GLY A 77 4.52 9.36 -12.10
C GLY A 77 5.56 8.70 -13.02
N GLU A 78 5.93 7.45 -12.75
CA GLU A 78 6.94 6.73 -13.55
C GLU A 78 6.47 6.47 -14.98
N LYS A 79 5.21 6.02 -15.15
CA LYS A 79 4.64 5.76 -16.48
C LYS A 79 4.47 7.04 -17.31
N ARG A 80 4.08 8.16 -16.69
CA ARG A 80 3.97 9.46 -17.36
C ARG A 80 5.35 9.99 -17.74
N ALA A 81 6.33 9.94 -16.85
CA ALA A 81 7.71 10.34 -17.16
C ALA A 81 8.31 9.52 -18.30
N TYR A 82 8.04 8.21 -18.32
CA TYR A 82 8.45 7.34 -19.42
C TYR A 82 7.77 7.71 -20.75
N ASN A 83 6.45 7.91 -20.74
CA ASN A 83 5.70 8.31 -21.94
C ASN A 83 6.13 9.69 -22.46
N ASN A 84 6.43 10.63 -21.56
CA ASN A 84 6.96 11.94 -21.91
C ASN A 84 8.31 11.79 -22.63
N TRP A 85 9.25 11.03 -22.05
CA TRP A 85 10.53 10.74 -22.70
C TRP A 85 10.36 10.04 -24.06
N LEU A 86 9.41 9.11 -24.22
CA LEU A 86 9.16 8.49 -25.52
C LEU A 86 8.65 9.47 -26.58
N THR A 87 7.92 10.51 -26.14
CA THR A 87 7.33 11.52 -27.01
C THR A 87 8.36 12.58 -27.41
N THR A 88 9.09 13.13 -26.45
CA THR A 88 10.09 14.19 -26.67
C THR A 88 11.43 13.65 -27.16
N LYS A 89 11.78 12.41 -26.76
CA LYS A 89 13.09 11.77 -26.95
C LYS A 89 14.28 12.57 -26.39
N ASP A 90 14.00 13.49 -25.48
CA ASP A 90 15.01 14.35 -24.88
C ASP A 90 15.83 13.64 -23.79
N LEU A 91 17.08 14.09 -23.61
CA LEU A 91 18.00 13.55 -22.62
C LEU A 91 17.64 13.96 -21.18
N GLU A 92 17.06 15.14 -20.96
CA GLU A 92 16.65 15.57 -19.62
C GLU A 92 15.41 14.82 -19.15
N ASP A 93 14.44 14.58 -20.05
CA ASP A 93 13.28 13.73 -19.75
C ASP A 93 13.69 12.30 -19.41
N ARG A 94 14.72 11.76 -20.07
CA ARG A 94 15.30 10.45 -19.74
C ARG A 94 15.91 10.44 -18.34
N LYS A 95 16.67 11.48 -17.96
CA LYS A 95 17.26 11.61 -16.62
C LYS A 95 16.17 11.72 -15.55
N TYR A 96 15.13 12.51 -15.81
CA TYR A 96 13.98 12.65 -14.93
C TYR A 96 13.26 11.32 -14.71
N TYR A 97 12.95 10.58 -15.77
CA TYR A 97 12.37 9.23 -15.68
C TYR A 97 13.26 8.28 -14.87
N MET A 98 14.57 8.25 -15.14
CA MET A 98 15.50 7.39 -14.41
C MET A 98 15.55 7.71 -12.91
N ARG A 99 15.45 8.99 -12.52
CA ARG A 99 15.37 9.40 -11.12
C ARG A 99 14.11 8.86 -10.45
N ILE A 100 12.94 9.11 -11.05
CA ILE A 100 11.65 8.62 -10.52
C ILE A 100 11.64 7.09 -10.41
N ARG A 101 12.15 6.39 -11.43
CA ARG A 101 12.28 4.92 -11.42
C ARG A 101 13.16 4.41 -10.29
N ARG A 102 14.28 5.07 -10.01
CA ARG A 102 15.16 4.71 -8.88
C ARG A 102 14.46 4.91 -7.55
N GLU A 103 13.76 6.03 -7.36
CA GLU A 103 13.00 6.30 -6.15
C GLU A 103 11.90 5.26 -5.91
N VAL A 104 11.13 4.93 -6.95
CA VAL A 104 10.08 3.90 -6.87
C VAL A 104 10.69 2.54 -6.51
N LYS A 105 11.77 2.12 -7.18
CA LYS A 105 12.47 0.87 -6.83
C LYS A 105 13.00 0.89 -5.41
N GLY A 106 13.56 2.02 -4.96
CA GLY A 106 14.03 2.19 -3.59
C GLY A 106 12.93 1.98 -2.56
N LYS A 107 11.75 2.59 -2.77
CA LYS A 107 10.57 2.41 -1.91
C LYS A 107 10.10 0.96 -1.88
N ILE A 108 10.06 0.27 -3.04
CA ILE A 108 9.67 -1.13 -3.12
C ILE A 108 10.65 -2.01 -2.35
N ILE A 109 11.96 -1.85 -2.57
CA ILE A 109 12.99 -2.62 -1.87
C ILE A 109 12.90 -2.40 -0.37
N LYS A 110 12.80 -1.14 0.08
CA LYS A 110 12.65 -0.79 1.48
C LYS A 110 11.45 -1.50 2.11
N ARG A 111 10.27 -1.40 1.49
CA ARG A 111 9.04 -2.03 2.01
C ARG A 111 9.12 -3.56 2.03
N LYS A 112 9.76 -4.16 1.02
CA LYS A 112 10.01 -5.61 1.00
C LYS A 112 10.95 -6.02 2.14
N ASN A 113 12.02 -5.26 2.37
CA ASN A 113 12.96 -5.53 3.46
C ASN A 113 12.27 -5.39 4.81
N GLU A 114 11.54 -4.30 5.05
CA GLU A 114 10.76 -4.10 6.29
C GLU A 114 9.78 -5.26 6.56
N PHE A 115 9.08 -5.73 5.53
CA PHE A 115 8.19 -6.89 5.64
C PHE A 115 8.97 -8.17 6.01
N TRP A 116 10.11 -8.40 5.37
CA TRP A 116 10.94 -9.56 5.68
C TRP A 116 11.55 -9.48 7.07
N ASP A 117 11.99 -8.31 7.50
CA ASP A 117 12.55 -8.08 8.84
C ASP A 117 11.50 -8.36 9.91
N ALA A 118 10.26 -7.85 9.73
CA ALA A 118 9.14 -8.15 10.64
C ALA A 118 8.82 -9.65 10.69
N LYS A 119 8.85 -10.34 9.55
CA LYS A 119 8.65 -11.80 9.50
C LYS A 119 9.80 -12.58 10.13
N CYS A 120 11.05 -12.11 9.99
CA CYS A 120 12.18 -12.70 10.71
C CYS A 120 11.99 -12.58 12.22
N GLU A 121 11.55 -11.40 12.69
CA GLU A 121 11.32 -11.14 14.09
C GLU A 121 10.20 -12.02 14.68
N GLU A 122 9.09 -12.17 13.97
CA GLU A 122 8.00 -13.08 14.35
C GLU A 122 8.48 -14.53 14.49
N VAL A 123 9.30 -15.01 13.55
CA VAL A 123 9.89 -16.35 13.59
C VAL A 123 10.89 -16.51 14.74
N ASP A 124 11.71 -15.49 15.00
CA ASP A 124 12.67 -15.47 16.11
C ASP A 124 11.97 -15.52 17.48
N GLN A 125 10.84 -14.82 17.62
CA GLN A 125 9.98 -14.85 18.80
C GLN A 125 9.36 -16.25 18.99
N TYR A 126 8.88 -16.88 17.91
CA TYR A 126 8.20 -18.18 17.96
C TYR A 126 9.14 -19.38 18.18
N LEU A 127 10.29 -19.43 17.50
CA LEU A 127 11.23 -20.57 17.56
C LEU A 127 12.28 -20.45 18.68
N GLY A 128 12.36 -19.29 19.33
CA GLY A 128 13.44 -18.94 20.24
C GLY A 128 14.75 -18.64 19.49
N SER A 129 15.44 -17.58 19.93
CA SER A 129 16.53 -16.94 19.18
C SER A 129 17.73 -17.83 18.79
N SER A 130 17.88 -19.02 19.41
CA SER A 130 18.98 -19.96 19.15
C SER A 130 18.72 -20.91 17.98
N ARG A 131 17.48 -21.44 17.86
CA ARG A 131 17.10 -22.35 16.76
C ARG A 131 16.89 -21.60 15.45
N SER A 132 16.34 -20.39 15.54
CA SER A 132 16.17 -19.53 14.36
C SER A 132 17.52 -19.08 13.78
N ARG A 133 18.50 -18.68 14.62
CA ARG A 133 19.85 -18.31 14.16
C ARG A 133 20.61 -19.41 13.41
N LYS A 134 20.38 -20.69 13.74
CA LYS A 134 20.97 -21.82 13.00
C LYS A 134 20.30 -21.99 11.62
N SER A 135 18.98 -21.87 11.57
CA SER A 135 18.20 -21.94 10.33
C SER A 135 18.53 -20.79 9.37
N TRP A 136 18.67 -19.56 9.90
CA TRP A 136 19.07 -18.39 9.13
C TRP A 136 20.49 -18.46 8.56
N ARG A 137 21.44 -19.01 9.31
CA ARG A 137 22.80 -19.28 8.81
C ARG A 137 22.78 -20.24 7.63
N LEU A 138 21.94 -21.29 7.72
CA LEU A 138 21.80 -22.29 6.67
C LEU A 138 21.16 -21.70 5.40
N LEU A 139 20.10 -20.90 5.54
CA LEU A 139 19.46 -20.19 4.43
C LEU A 139 20.39 -19.15 3.76
N LYS A 140 21.18 -18.40 4.53
CA LYS A 140 22.18 -17.47 3.96
C LYS A 140 23.23 -18.21 3.13
N ASN A 141 23.72 -19.35 3.61
CA ASN A 141 24.68 -20.15 2.86
C ASN A 141 24.10 -20.71 1.55
N LEU A 142 22.80 -21.04 1.52
CA LEU A 142 22.11 -21.49 0.31
C LEU A 142 21.88 -20.39 -0.73
N ARG A 143 21.80 -19.12 -0.33
CA ARG A 143 21.58 -17.98 -1.25
C ARG A 143 22.85 -17.52 -1.99
N THR A 144 24.01 -18.00 -1.55
CA THR A 144 25.32 -17.53 -2.03
C THR A 144 25.97 -18.53 -3.00
N ASN A 145 25.38 -19.72 -3.16
CA ASN A 145 25.61 -20.64 -4.28
C ASN A 145 24.56 -20.41 -5.35
#